data_AF-A0A3D3PHR0-F1
#
_entry.id   AF-A0A3D3PHR0-F1
#
_cell.length_a   1.000
_cell.length_b   1.000
_cell.length_c   1.000
_cell.angle_alpha   90.00
_cell.angle_beta   90.00
_cell.angle_gamma   90.00
#
_symmetry.space_group_name_H-M   'P 1'
#
loop_
_entity.id
_entity.type
_entity.pdbx_description
1 polymer ?
#
loop_
_entity_poly.entity_id
_entity_poly.type
_entity_poly.pdbx_seq_one_letter_code
_entity_poly.pdbx_strand_id
1 'polypeptide(L)' 'MESAILSGKSKKDLQLLVELAEKLGIKARILSAEEKEDLVLGKAIKEGRTGEIIDTDEFLKSLK' A
#
# COMPACT_ATOMS: atom_id res chain seq x y z
N MET A 1 8.19 -6.63 -14.96
CA MET A 1 8.96 -6.19 -13.77
C MET A 1 8.25 -6.74 -12.56
N GLU A 2 8.94 -7.53 -11.77
CA GLU A 2 8.41 -8.05 -10.51
C GLU A 2 8.88 -7.14 -9.37
N SER A 3 7.99 -6.88 -8.42
CA SER A 3 8.22 -5.97 -7.30
C SER A 3 7.76 -6.62 -6.01
N ALA A 4 8.53 -6.44 -4.94
CA ALA A 4 8.19 -6.90 -3.61
C ALA A 4 8.22 -5.72 -2.63
N ILE A 5 7.32 -5.72 -1.65
CA ILE A 5 7.28 -4.74 -0.56
C ILE A 5 7.56 -5.48 0.75
N LEU A 6 8.52 -4.97 1.52
CA LEU A 6 8.91 -5.51 2.82
C LEU A 6 8.42 -4.54 3.92
N SER A 7 7.75 -5.06 4.93
CA SER A 7 7.27 -4.29 6.07
C SER A 7 7.73 -4.92 7.39
N GLY A 8 8.08 -4.09 8.36
CA GLY A 8 8.61 -4.54 9.64
C GLY A 8 8.65 -3.38 10.65
N LYS A 9 8.75 -3.72 11.94
CA LYS A 9 8.79 -2.73 13.03
C LYS A 9 10.20 -2.18 13.30
N SER A 10 11.23 -2.96 12.97
CA SER A 10 12.64 -2.61 13.20
C SER A 10 13.19 -1.87 11.99
N LYS A 11 13.53 -0.59 12.17
CA LYS A 11 14.20 0.21 11.14
C LYS A 11 15.57 -0.38 10.76
N LYS A 12 16.29 -0.93 11.74
CA LYS A 12 17.63 -1.50 11.55
C LYS A 12 17.60 -2.73 10.64
N ASP A 13 16.64 -3.63 10.84
CA ASP A 13 16.53 -4.86 10.05
C ASP A 13 16.12 -4.54 8.61
N LEU A 14 15.19 -3.60 8.43
CA LEU A 14 14.80 -3.12 7.10
C LEU A 14 15.97 -2.47 6.35
N GLN A 15 16.81 -1.71 7.06
CA GLN A 15 17.98 -1.08 6.45
C GLN A 15 19.02 -2.12 5.99
N LEU A 16 19.25 -3.16 6.79
CA LEU A 16 20.10 -4.29 6.39
C LEU A 16 19.59 -4.98 5.12
N LEU A 17 18.27 -5.17 5.01
CA LEU A 17 17.67 -5.78 3.81
C LEU A 17 17.81 -4.91 2.57
N VAL A 18 17.69 -3.58 2.70
CA VAL A 18 17.92 -2.64 1.60
C VAL A 18 19.37 -2.68 1.13
N GLU A 19 20.33 -2.64 2.06
CA GLU A 19 21.76 -2.72 1.73
C GLU A 19 22.12 -4.04 1.03
N LEU A 20 21.52 -5.16 1.46
CA LEU A 20 21.70 -6.45 0.82
C LEU A 20 21.13 -6.46 -0.61
N ALA A 21 19.94 -5.90 -0.80
CA ALA A 21 19.30 -5.81 -2.12
C ALA A 21 20.17 -5.00 -3.09
N GLU A 22 20.71 -3.87 -2.65
CA GLU A 22 21.63 -3.05 -3.45
C GLU A 22 22.89 -3.83 -3.85
N LYS A 23 23.49 -4.61 -2.93
CA LYS A 23 24.65 -5.48 -3.23
C LYS A 23 24.33 -6.57 -4.25
N LEU A 24 23.08 -7.03 -4.31
CA LEU A 24 22.61 -8.02 -5.27
C LEU A 24 22.20 -7.39 -6.62
N GLY A 25 22.36 -6.07 -6.79
CA GLY A 25 21.95 -5.37 -8.01
C GLY A 25 20.44 -5.17 -8.13
N ILE A 26 19.70 -5.35 -7.03
CA ILE A 26 18.25 -5.15 -6.97
C ILE A 26 18.00 -3.70 -6.53
N LYS A 27 17.12 -3.00 -7.24
CA LYS A 27 16.70 -1.66 -6.84
C LYS A 27 15.84 -1.74 -5.58
N ALA A 28 16.33 -1.18 -4.48
CA ALA A 28 15.59 -1.06 -3.22
C ALA A 28 15.64 0.38 -2.71
N ARG A 29 14.60 0.81 -1.99
CA ARG A 29 14.55 2.10 -1.30
C ARG A 29 13.55 2.05 -0.15
N ILE A 30 13.76 2.90 0.85
CA ILE A 30 12.78 3.15 1.91
C ILE A 30 11.68 4.07 1.35
N LEU A 31 10.42 3.71 1.56
CA LEU A 31 9.27 4.51 1.16
C LEU A 31 9.05 5.69 2.13
N SER A 32 8.66 6.85 1.58
CA SER A 32 8.20 8.01 2.35
C SER A 32 6.89 7.71 3.10
N ALA A 33 6.45 8.65 3.93
CA ALA A 33 5.14 8.55 4.57
C ALA A 33 4.01 8.63 3.54
N GLU A 34 4.08 9.59 2.60
CA GLU A 34 3.04 9.74 1.56
C GLU A 34 2.96 8.48 0.68
N GLU A 35 4.10 7.93 0.27
CA GLU A 35 4.11 6.74 -0.57
C GLU A 35 3.53 5.50 0.13
N LYS A 36 3.70 5.41 1.45
CA LYS A 36 3.06 4.35 2.25
C LYS A 36 1.56 4.55 2.33
N GLU A 37 1.11 5.79 2.54
CA GLU A 37 -0.29 6.13 2.57
C GLU A 37 -0.97 5.78 1.25
N ASP A 38 -0.39 6.18 0.12
CA ASP A 38 -0.90 5.88 -1.21
C ASP A 38 -1.05 4.37 -1.46
N LEU A 39 -0.05 3.58 -1.05
CA LEU A 39 -0.09 2.12 -1.17
C LEU A 39 -1.21 1.49 -0.33
N VAL A 40 -1.34 1.95 0.92
CA VAL A 40 -2.36 1.43 1.84
C VAL A 40 -3.76 1.86 1.38
N LEU A 41 -3.92 3.09 0.92
CA LEU A 41 -5.17 3.60 0.36
C LEU A 41 -5.58 2.83 -0.89
N GLY A 42 -4.64 2.58 -1.81
CA GLY A 42 -4.90 1.78 -2.99
C GLY A 42 -5.36 0.35 -2.65
N LYS A 43 -4.80 -0.24 -1.59
CA LYS A 43 -5.26 -1.54 -1.06
C LYS A 43 -6.67 -1.43 -0.48
N ALA A 44 -6.93 -0.45 0.38
CA ALA A 44 -8.23 -0.24 1.00
C ALA A 44 -9.34 0.00 -0.03
N ILE A 45 -9.07 0.76 -1.10
CA ILE A 45 -10.01 0.97 -2.20
C ILE A 45 -10.32 -0.36 -2.90
N LYS A 46 -9.31 -1.18 -3.19
CA LYS A 46 -9.53 -2.49 -3.82
C LYS A 46 -10.36 -3.42 -2.93
N GLU A 47 -10.09 -3.44 -1.63
CA GLU A 47 -10.82 -4.26 -0.66
C GLU A 47 -12.25 -3.77 -0.43
N GLY A 48 -12.46 -2.45 -0.42
CA GLY A 48 -13.77 -1.84 -0.23
C GLY A 48 -14.64 -1.77 -1.49
N ARG A 49 -14.08 -2.00 -2.68
CA ARG A 49 -14.82 -1.95 -3.94
C ARG A 49 -15.70 -3.20 -4.07
N THR A 50 -17.00 -3.04 -3.87
CA THR A 50 -18.00 -4.11 -4.00
C THR A 50 -18.32 -4.47 -5.45
N GLY A 51 -18.07 -3.54 -6.39
CA GLY A 51 -18.43 -3.69 -7.80
C GLY A 51 -19.90 -3.42 -8.10
N GLU A 52 -20.70 -3.11 -7.07
CA GLU A 52 -22.10 -2.74 -7.21
C GLU A 52 -22.24 -1.27 -7.60
N ILE A 53 -23.18 -0.99 -8.50
CA ILE A 53 -23.59 0.38 -8.83
C ILE A 53 -24.83 0.65 -8.00
N ILE A 54 -24.72 1.56 -7.04
CA ILE A 54 -25.81 1.97 -6.15
C ILE A 54 -26.35 3.34 -6.57
N ASP A 55 -27.67 3.50 -6.49
CA ASP A 55 -28.31 4.79 -6.68
C ASP A 55 -27.93 5.75 -5.55
N THR A 56 -27.47 6.94 -5.91
CA THR A 56 -26.94 7.90 -4.93
C THR A 56 -28.04 8.43 -4.01
N ASP A 57 -29.25 8.66 -4.53
CA ASP A 57 -30.36 9.20 -3.75
C ASP A 57 -30.94 8.15 -2.79
N GLU A 58 -31.00 6.88 -3.22
CA GLU A 58 -31.39 5.75 -2.37
C GLU A 58 -30.38 5.52 -1.25
N PHE A 59 -29.07 5.51 -1.58
CA PHE A 59 -28.02 5.37 -0.58
C PHE A 59 -28.07 6.49 0.46
N LEU A 60 -28.22 7.75 0.03
CA LEU A 60 -28.32 8.89 0.94
C LEU A 60 -29.53 8.83 1.87
N LYS A 61 -30.65 8.23 1.44
CA LYS A 61 -31.81 8.00 2.31
C LYS A 61 -31.53 6.96 3.39
N SER A 62 -30.70 5.96 3.09
CA SER A 62 -30.33 4.90 4.05
C SER A 62 -29.43 5.37 5.19
N LEU A 63 -28.80 6.55 5.05
CA LEU A 63 -27.94 7.15 6.07
C LEU A 63 -28.69 8.02 7.10
N LYS A 64 -30.02 8.14 7.00
CA LYS A 64 -30.89 8.85 7.95
C LYS A 64 -31.53 7.90 8.95
#